data_AF-A0A7W5DVR7-F1
#
_entry.id   AF-A0A7W5DVR7-F1
#
_cell.length_a   1.000
_cell.length_b   1.000
_cell.length_c   1.000
_cell.angle_alpha   90.00
_cell.angle_beta   90.00
_cell.angle_gamma   90.00
#
_symmetry.space_group_name_H-M   'P 1'
#
loop_
_entity.id
_entity.type
_entity.pdbx_description
1 polymer ?
#
loop_
_entity_poly.entity_id
_entity_poly.type
_entity_poly.pdbx_seq_one_letter_code
_entity_poly.pdbx_strand_id
1 'polypeptide(L)'
;MSTRAILAIRLPDETILATYLHFDGYPDHVMPILTTGYVDPDEALELIQAGEIRSLSPRPALPEYFETSRQTNELKSAAELPALARYLNAEHVYLMNEKGWTHQEV
;
A
#
# COMPACT_ATOMS: atom_id res chain seq x y z
N MET A 1 2.64 -18.81 2.95
CA MET A 1 3.86 -18.00 2.72
C MET A 1 3.43 -16.56 2.73
N SER A 2 4.10 -15.70 3.50
CA SER A 2 3.78 -14.27 3.55
C SER A 2 4.56 -13.57 2.43
N THR A 3 3.87 -13.25 1.35
CA THR A 3 4.34 -12.26 0.37
C THR A 3 4.19 -10.88 0.98
N ARG A 4 5.16 -10.00 0.69
CA ARG A 4 5.28 -8.66 1.26
C ARG A 4 5.05 -7.61 0.19
N ALA A 5 4.48 -6.49 0.61
CA ALA A 5 3.93 -5.48 -0.24
C ALA A 5 4.29 -4.05 0.18
N ILE A 6 4.18 -3.15 -0.79
CA ILE A 6 4.04 -1.72 -0.53
C ILE A 6 2.66 -1.28 -1.01
N LEU A 7 1.93 -0.57 -0.15
CA LEU A 7 0.79 0.25 -0.57
C LEU A 7 1.28 1.69 -0.73
N ALA A 8 1.01 2.29 -1.87
CA ALA A 8 1.44 3.64 -2.19
C ALA A 8 0.29 4.46 -2.79
N ILE A 9 0.30 5.77 -2.56
CA ILE A 9 -0.60 6.73 -3.19
C ILE A 9 0.21 7.88 -3.78
N ARG A 10 -0.14 8.28 -5.00
CA ARG A 10 0.42 9.48 -5.66
C ARG A 10 -0.41 10.70 -5.29
N LEU A 11 0.25 11.70 -4.71
CA LEU A 11 -0.36 12.98 -4.35
C LEU A 11 -0.38 13.94 -5.55
N PRO A 12 -1.21 15.01 -5.51
CA PRO A 12 -1.28 16.00 -6.59
C PRO A 12 0.02 16.75 -6.88
N ASP A 13 0.95 16.79 -5.92
CA ASP A 13 2.27 17.40 -6.05
C ASP A 13 3.35 16.43 -6.57
N GLU A 14 2.95 15.26 -7.06
CA GLU A 14 3.80 14.19 -7.58
C GLU A 14 4.59 13.39 -6.53
N THR A 15 4.48 13.75 -5.26
CA THR A 15 5.07 12.96 -4.17
C THR A 15 4.28 11.67 -3.93
N ILE A 16 4.95 10.68 -3.32
CA ILE A 16 4.35 9.39 -3.00
C ILE A 16 4.37 9.20 -1.49
N LEU A 17 3.23 8.84 -0.93
CA LEU A 17 3.16 8.25 0.40
C LEU A 17 3.07 6.74 0.29
N ALA A 18 3.89 6.02 1.05
CA ALA A 18 4.00 4.58 0.99
C ALA A 18 4.08 3.93 2.37
N THR A 19 3.36 2.84 2.54
CA THR A 19 3.42 2.00 3.74
C THR A 19 3.66 0.53 3.40
N TYR A 20 4.20 -0.19 4.37
CA TYR A 20 4.46 -1.62 4.27
C TYR A 20 3.21 -2.44 4.55
N LEU A 21 3.04 -3.53 3.81
CA LEU A 21 2.01 -4.54 4.04
C LEU A 21 2.65 -5.93 4.14
N HIS A 22 2.37 -6.64 5.24
CA HIS A 22 3.03 -7.91 5.57
C HIS A 22 2.41 -9.15 4.94
N PHE A 23 1.08 -9.15 4.75
CA PHE A 23 0.32 -10.22 4.13
C PHE A 23 -0.59 -9.65 3.05
N ASP A 24 -0.20 -9.81 1.79
CA ASP A 24 -0.92 -9.24 0.64
C ASP A 24 -1.70 -10.25 -0.20
N GLY A 25 -1.31 -11.53 -0.22
CA GLY A 25 -1.95 -12.57 -1.03
C GLY A 25 -2.16 -12.18 -2.49
N TYR A 26 -1.19 -11.46 -3.09
CA TYR A 26 -1.21 -10.96 -4.47
C TYR A 26 -1.74 -11.96 -5.53
N PRO A 27 -2.23 -11.47 -6.68
CA PRO A 27 -3.13 -10.32 -6.79
C PRO A 27 -4.54 -10.68 -6.29
N ASP A 28 -4.82 -11.96 -6.05
CA ASP A 28 -6.16 -12.50 -5.86
C ASP A 28 -6.82 -12.06 -4.54
N HIS A 29 -6.04 -11.65 -3.54
CA HIS A 29 -6.56 -11.22 -2.24
C HIS A 29 -6.65 -9.69 -2.09
N VAL A 30 -5.51 -8.98 -2.12
CA VAL A 30 -5.52 -7.53 -1.81
C VAL A 30 -6.02 -6.66 -2.94
N MET A 31 -5.80 -7.01 -4.21
CA MET A 31 -6.27 -6.16 -5.31
C MET A 31 -7.82 -6.00 -5.30
N PRO A 32 -8.63 -7.05 -5.11
CA PRO A 32 -10.08 -6.90 -4.91
C PRO A 32 -10.45 -6.03 -3.71
N ILE A 33 -9.73 -6.14 -2.59
CA ILE A 33 -10.01 -5.32 -1.39
C ILE A 33 -9.76 -3.84 -1.66
N LEU A 34 -8.64 -3.50 -2.30
CA LEU A 34 -8.31 -2.11 -2.65
C LEU A 34 -9.29 -1.53 -3.66
N THR A 35 -9.61 -2.30 -4.70
CA THR A 35 -10.50 -1.85 -5.80
C THR A 35 -11.99 -1.81 -5.45
N THR A 36 -12.41 -2.39 -4.32
CA THR A 36 -13.81 -2.34 -3.86
C THR A 36 -13.99 -1.54 -2.56
N GLY A 37 -12.98 -1.50 -1.71
CA GLY A 37 -13.06 -0.93 -0.37
C GLY A 37 -12.21 0.32 -0.14
N TYR A 38 -11.30 0.68 -1.06
CA TYR A 38 -10.43 1.85 -0.90
C TYR A 38 -10.34 2.63 -2.22
N VAL A 39 -11.47 2.83 -2.89
CA VAL A 39 -11.54 3.49 -4.20
C VAL A 39 -11.38 5.00 -4.09
N ASP A 40 -11.76 5.57 -2.95
CA ASP A 40 -11.58 6.98 -2.67
C ASP A 40 -10.11 7.26 -2.28
N PRO A 41 -9.44 8.23 -2.94
CA PRO A 41 -8.08 8.64 -2.58
C PRO A 41 -7.93 9.02 -1.10
N ASP A 42 -8.93 9.62 -0.46
CA ASP A 42 -8.87 10.01 0.94
C ASP A 42 -8.86 8.77 1.85
N GLU A 43 -9.66 7.75 1.53
CA GLU A 43 -9.66 6.47 2.26
C GLU A 43 -8.34 5.69 2.06
N ALA A 44 -7.79 5.74 0.84
CA ALA A 44 -6.49 5.16 0.53
C ALA A 44 -5.35 5.88 1.28
N LEU A 45 -5.44 7.21 1.39
CA LEU A 45 -4.51 8.03 2.13
C LEU A 45 -4.55 7.71 3.63
N GLU A 46 -5.75 7.65 4.22
CA GLU A 46 -5.96 7.27 5.62
C GLU A 46 -5.38 5.87 5.92
N LEU A 47 -5.64 4.90 5.03
CA LEU A 47 -5.10 3.55 5.13
C LEU A 47 -3.56 3.56 5.18
N ILE A 48 -2.92 4.36 4.32
CA ILE A 48 -1.46 4.43 4.22
C ILE A 48 -0.84 5.22 5.39
N GLN A 49 -1.52 6.26 5.87
CA GLN A 49 -1.05 7.12 6.96
C GLN A 49 -1.23 6.50 8.35
N ALA A 50 -2.17 5.58 8.51
CA ALA A 50 -2.37 4.85 9.78
C ALA A 50 -1.16 3.97 10.17
N GLY A 51 -0.25 3.71 9.23
CA GLY A 51 1.05 3.09 9.48
C GLY A 51 1.22 1.75 8.75
N GLU A 52 2.11 0.92 9.26
CA GLU A 52 2.41 -0.38 8.67
C GLU A 52 1.28 -1.38 8.93
N ILE A 53 0.90 -2.10 7.88
CA ILE A 53 -0.26 -3.00 7.87
C ILE A 53 0.24 -4.43 7.98
N ARG A 54 -0.28 -5.18 8.94
CA ARG A 54 -0.09 -6.62 9.01
C ARG A 54 -0.90 -7.32 7.93
N SER A 55 -2.21 -7.08 7.89
CA SER A 55 -3.10 -7.74 6.93
C SER A 55 -4.28 -6.85 6.54
N LEU A 56 -4.79 -7.06 5.34
CA LEU A 56 -6.03 -6.44 4.86
C LEU A 56 -7.16 -7.46 4.81
N SER A 57 -8.34 -7.03 5.23
CA SER A 57 -9.58 -7.78 5.15
C SER A 57 -10.62 -6.99 4.34
N PRO A 58 -11.54 -7.67 3.64
CA PRO A 58 -12.67 -6.99 3.01
C PRO A 58 -13.51 -6.23 4.05
N ARG A 59 -13.97 -5.03 3.68
CA ARG A 59 -14.87 -4.24 4.53
C ARG A 59 -16.14 -5.05 4.85
N PRO A 60 -16.72 -4.89 6.06
CA PRO A 60 -16.45 -3.84 7.05
C PRO A 60 -15.35 -4.16 8.07
N ALA A 61 -14.62 -5.27 7.90
CA ALA A 61 -13.49 -5.56 8.78
C ALA A 61 -12.41 -4.47 8.64
N LEU A 62 -11.82 -4.07 9.76
CA LEU A 62 -10.77 -3.06 9.77
C LEU A 62 -9.42 -3.68 9.39
N PRO A 63 -8.52 -2.91 8.75
CA PRO A 63 -7.13 -3.30 8.58
C PRO A 63 -6.48 -3.62 9.92
N GLU A 64 -5.61 -4.63 9.92
CA GLU A 64 -4.79 -4.94 11.08
C GLU A 64 -3.45 -4.22 10.95
N TYR A 65 -3.18 -3.26 11.83
CA TYR A 65 -1.90 -2.53 11.87
C TYR A 65 -0.92 -3.15 12.87
N PHE A 66 0.37 -2.88 12.69
CA PHE A 66 1.35 -3.17 13.74
C PHE A 66 1.19 -2.20 14.92
N GLU A 67 1.30 -2.70 16.16
CA GLU A 67 1.24 -1.88 17.38
C GLU A 67 2.31 -0.78 17.41
N THR A 68 3.48 -1.07 16.85
CA THR A 68 4.59 -0.13 16.69
C THR A 68 4.95 -0.07 15.21
N SER A 69 4.32 0.85 14.49
CA SER A 69 4.63 1.12 13.09
C SER A 69 5.74 2.16 12.96
N ARG A 70 6.55 2.01 11.91
CA ARG A 70 7.35 3.14 11.41
C ARG A 70 6.44 4.21 10.82
N GLN A 71 6.94 5.44 10.77
CA GLN A 71 6.26 6.49 10.01
C GLN A 71 6.11 6.09 8.54
N THR A 72 5.00 6.50 7.93
CA THR A 72 4.76 6.38 6.49
C THR A 72 5.94 6.97 5.73
N ASN A 73 6.39 6.27 4.69
CA ASN A 73 7.49 6.72 3.87
C ASN A 73 6.99 7.77 2.88
N GLU A 74 7.67 8.91 2.85
CA GLU A 74 7.46 9.95 1.85
C GLU A 74 8.58 9.86 0.81
N LEU A 75 8.20 9.64 -0.44
CA LEU A 75 9.12 9.54 -1.58
C LEU A 75 8.89 10.71 -2.52
N LYS A 76 9.94 11.16 -3.20
CA LYS A 76 9.84 12.29 -4.12
C LYS A 76 9.12 11.95 -5.41
N SER A 77 9.09 10.67 -5.78
CA SER A 77 8.42 10.19 -6.98
C SER A 77 8.24 8.67 -6.96
N ALA A 78 7.36 8.15 -7.81
CA ALA A 78 7.13 6.71 -7.99
C ALA A 78 8.41 5.94 -8.43
N ALA A 79 9.41 6.62 -8.99
CA ALA A 79 10.67 6.00 -9.38
C ALA A 79 11.49 5.48 -8.18
N GLU A 80 11.19 5.93 -6.97
CA GLU A 80 11.86 5.49 -5.73
C GLU A 80 11.20 4.23 -5.13
N LEU A 81 10.00 3.85 -5.57
CA LEU A 81 9.27 2.68 -5.05
C LEU A 81 10.05 1.36 -5.18
N PRO A 82 10.77 1.06 -6.28
CA PRO A 82 11.59 -0.16 -6.36
C PRO A 82 12.76 -0.17 -5.37
N ALA A 83 13.29 1.00 -5.00
CA ALA A 83 14.35 1.07 -3.98
C ALA A 83 13.77 0.81 -2.59
N LEU A 84 12.60 1.40 -2.28
CA LEU A 84 11.87 1.13 -1.03
C LEU A 84 11.46 -0.34 -0.93
N ALA A 85 10.98 -0.95 -2.01
CA ALA A 85 10.59 -2.36 -2.05
C ALA A 85 11.75 -3.27 -1.68
N ARG A 86 12.93 -3.05 -2.26
CA ARG A 86 14.15 -3.79 -1.89
C ARG A 86 14.55 -3.60 -0.44
N TYR A 87 14.48 -2.36 0.07
CA TYR A 87 14.78 -2.06 1.47
C TYR A 87 13.84 -2.78 2.44
N LEU A 88 12.56 -2.90 2.08
CA LEU A 88 11.52 -3.56 2.89
C LEU A 88 11.35 -5.06 2.58
N ASN A 89 12.13 -5.59 1.65
CA ASN A 89 11.98 -6.95 1.12
C ASN A 89 10.54 -7.23 0.65
N ALA A 90 9.92 -6.23 0.01
CA ALA A 90 8.62 -6.36 -0.64
C ALA A 90 8.83 -6.74 -2.11
N GLU A 91 8.03 -7.70 -2.59
CA GLU A 91 8.13 -8.27 -3.94
C GLU A 91 7.18 -7.58 -4.92
N HIS A 92 6.32 -6.71 -4.40
CA HIS A 92 5.25 -6.14 -5.17
C HIS A 92 4.79 -4.80 -4.57
N VAL A 93 4.15 -4.00 -5.42
CA VAL A 93 3.68 -2.66 -5.12
C VAL A 93 2.26 -2.48 -5.64
N TYR A 94 1.41 -1.93 -4.79
CA TYR A 94 0.11 -1.39 -5.15
C TYR A 94 0.18 0.13 -5.14
N LEU A 95 -0.15 0.76 -6.25
CA LEU A 95 -0.11 2.21 -6.40
C LEU A 95 -1.49 2.75 -6.74
N MET A 96 -2.03 3.60 -5.87
CA MET A 96 -3.23 4.40 -6.10
C MET A 96 -2.87 5.64 -6.91
N ASN A 97 -3.47 5.74 -8.09
CA ASN A 97 -3.33 6.85 -9.03
C ASN A 97 -4.71 7.45 -9.35
N GLU A 98 -4.76 8.49 -10.18
CA GLU A 98 -6.01 9.10 -10.67
C GLU A 98 -6.97 8.10 -11.36
N LYS A 99 -6.43 6.99 -11.88
CA LYS A 99 -7.20 5.92 -12.55
C LYS A 99 -7.63 4.79 -11.61
N GLY A 100 -7.32 4.91 -10.32
CA GLY A 100 -7.49 3.87 -9.31
C GLY A 100 -6.21 3.08 -9.01
N TRP A 101 -6.38 1.94 -8.34
CA TRP A 101 -5.29 1.07 -7.93
C TRP A 101 -4.66 0.33 -9.11
N THR A 102 -3.34 0.23 -9.08
CA THR A 102 -2.53 -0.57 -10.00
C THR A 102 -1.62 -1.49 -9.21
N HIS A 103 -1.32 -2.66 -9.76
CA HIS A 103 -0.46 -3.67 -9.14
C HIS A 103 0.73 -3.95 -10.05
N GLN A 104 1.92 -4.09 -9.46
CA GLN A 104 3.14 -4.52 -10.14
C GLN A 104 4.01 -5.39 -9.21
N GLU A 105 4.75 -6.33 -9.79
CA GLU A 105 5.86 -7.04 -9.15
C GLU A 105 7.17 -6.24 -9.36
N VAL A 106 8.09 -6.26 -8.39
CA VAL A 106 9.28 -5.37 -8.36
C VAL A 106 10.61 -6.04 -8.00
#